data_AF-A0A7Y3L3G3-F1
#
_entry.id   AF-A0A7Y3L3G3-F1
#
_cell.length_a   1.000
_cell.length_b   1.000
_cell.length_c   1.000
_cell.angle_alpha   90.00
_cell.angle_beta   90.00
_cell.angle_gamma   90.00
#
_symmetry.space_group_name_H-M   'P 1'
#
loop_
_entity.id
_entity.type
_entity.pdbx_description
1 polymer ?
#
loop_
_entity_poly.entity_id
_entity_poly.type
_entity_poly.pdbx_seq_one_letter_code
_entity_poly.pdbx_strand_id
1 'polypeptide(L)'
;MKTRLPKKILDAMKTYPEFSQAVWRACAEIPKGEVRTYGWIARRIGKPGAARAVGGALSRNPFAPIVPCHRVVGADGRLTGYSAAGGVEKKRRLLRAEGALLR
;
A
#
# COMPACT_ATOMS: atom_id res chain seq x y z
N MET A 1 15.30 -3.73 -8.63
CA MET A 1 14.64 -4.50 -7.55
C MET A 1 13.28 -4.95 -8.05
N LYS A 2 13.07 -6.24 -8.33
CA LYS A 2 11.81 -6.78 -8.86
C LYS A 2 10.92 -7.21 -7.69
N THR A 3 9.76 -6.57 -7.53
CA THR A 3 8.73 -6.97 -6.57
C THR A 3 8.29 -8.39 -6.87
N ARG A 4 8.57 -9.36 -5.99
CA ARG A 4 8.15 -10.76 -6.18
C ARG A 4 6.71 -10.95 -5.69
N LEU A 5 5.76 -10.24 -6.29
CA LEU A 5 4.35 -10.64 -6.17
C LEU A 5 4.18 -12.02 -6.85
N PRO A 6 3.48 -12.98 -6.22
CA PRO A 6 3.18 -14.26 -6.85
C PRO A 6 2.53 -14.09 -8.23
N LYS A 7 2.88 -14.94 -9.20
CA LYS A 7 2.34 -14.88 -10.57
C LYS A 7 0.80 -14.85 -10.59
N LYS A 8 0.16 -15.67 -9.75
CA LYS A 8 -1.31 -15.69 -9.59
C LYS A 8 -1.90 -14.32 -9.23
N ILE A 9 -1.22 -13.53 -8.39
CA ILE A 9 -1.65 -12.17 -8.05
C ILE A 9 -1.43 -11.22 -9.23
N LEU A 10 -0.28 -11.32 -9.90
CA LEU A 10 -0.02 -10.49 -11.09
C LEU A 10 -1.04 -10.72 -12.20
N ASP A 11 -1.46 -11.97 -12.40
CA ASP A 11 -2.48 -12.31 -13.39
C ASP A 11 -3.88 -11.84 -12.94
N ALA A 12 -4.28 -12.10 -11.69
CA ALA A 12 -5.54 -11.59 -11.15
C ALA A 12 -5.61 -10.05 -11.13
N MET A 13 -4.48 -9.37 -10.99
CA MET A 13 -4.41 -7.91 -10.97
C MET A 13 -4.74 -7.28 -12.34
N LYS A 14 -4.53 -8.00 -13.45
CA LYS A 14 -4.77 -7.49 -14.81
C LYS A 14 -6.24 -7.14 -15.08
N THR A 15 -7.18 -7.67 -14.29
CA THR A 15 -8.62 -7.39 -14.43
C THR A 15 -9.06 -6.08 -13.78
N TYR A 16 -8.17 -5.38 -13.08
CA TYR A 16 -8.46 -4.12 -12.40
C TYR A 16 -7.97 -2.91 -13.22
N PRO A 17 -8.49 -1.69 -12.95
CA PRO A 17 -8.03 -0.48 -13.64
C PRO A 17 -6.52 -0.29 -13.56
N GLU A 18 -5.90 0.16 -14.65
CA GLU A 18 -4.43 0.31 -14.76
C GLU A 18 -3.83 1.14 -13.62
N PHE A 19 -4.53 2.20 -13.21
CA PHE A 19 -4.13 3.02 -12.06
C PHE A 19 -4.03 2.20 -10.77
N SER A 20 -5.02 1.35 -10.47
CA SER A 20 -5.00 0.47 -9.30
C SER A 20 -3.85 -0.53 -9.39
N GLN A 21 -3.61 -1.12 -10.56
CA GLN A 21 -2.49 -2.04 -10.78
C GLN A 21 -1.15 -1.35 -10.48
N ALA A 22 -0.94 -0.15 -11.01
CA ALA A 22 0.28 0.63 -10.78
C ALA A 22 0.47 0.96 -9.30
N VAL A 23 -0.60 1.41 -8.61
CA VAL A 23 -0.58 1.68 -7.17
C VAL A 23 -0.21 0.44 -6.36
N TRP A 24 -0.82 -0.72 -6.64
CA TRP A 24 -0.58 -1.94 -5.90
C TRP A 24 0.83 -2.51 -6.14
N ARG A 25 1.35 -2.42 -7.37
CA ARG A 25 2.73 -2.79 -7.68
C ARG A 25 3.73 -1.90 -6.93
N ALA A 26 3.53 -0.59 -6.95
CA ALA A 26 4.38 0.35 -6.21
C ALA A 26 4.26 0.15 -4.69
N CYS A 27 3.08 -0.17 -4.17
CA CYS A 27 2.88 -0.50 -2.76
C CYS A 27 3.66 -1.77 -2.36
N ALA A 28 3.70 -2.77 -3.23
CA ALA A 28 4.41 -4.02 -2.96
C ALA A 28 5.94 -3.87 -3.01
N GLU A 29 6.47 -2.78 -3.56
CA GLU A 29 7.90 -2.43 -3.47
C GLU A 29 8.33 -1.98 -2.07
N ILE A 30 7.40 -1.60 -1.20
CA ILE A 30 7.72 -1.09 0.14
C ILE A 30 8.26 -2.24 1.00
N PRO A 31 9.51 -2.18 1.50
CA PRO A 31 10.10 -3.25 2.30
C PRO A 31 9.33 -3.54 3.59
N LYS A 32 9.45 -4.77 4.09
CA LYS A 32 8.91 -5.16 5.41
C LYS A 32 9.57 -4.30 6.50
N GLY A 33 8.77 -3.77 7.43
CA GLY A 33 9.25 -2.91 8.51
C GLY A 33 9.44 -1.44 8.11
N GLU A 34 9.23 -1.10 6.84
CA GLU A 34 9.28 0.27 6.36
C GLU A 34 7.89 0.81 6.00
N VAL A 35 7.76 2.14 6.04
CA VAL A 35 6.56 2.84 5.58
C VAL A 35 6.90 3.83 4.48
N ARG A 36 5.91 4.11 3.62
CA ARG A 36 5.96 5.21 2.64
C ARG A 36 4.65 5.98 2.68
N THR A 37 4.66 7.23 2.23
CA THR A 37 3.44 8.05 2.21
C THR A 37 2.61 7.78 0.96
N TYR A 38 1.31 8.10 1.00
CA TYR A 38 0.48 8.08 -0.23
C TYR A 38 1.10 8.93 -1.36
N GLY A 39 1.71 10.07 -1.01
CA GLY A 39 2.41 10.95 -1.96
C GLY A 39 3.69 10.34 -2.53
N TRP A 40 4.36 9.45 -1.79
CA TRP A 40 5.49 8.69 -2.32
C TRP A 40 5.05 7.74 -3.42
N ILE A 41 3.96 6.99 -3.22
CA ILE A 41 3.41 6.11 -4.26
C ILE A 41 2.96 6.92 -5.47
N ALA A 42 2.26 8.04 -5.26
CA ALA A 42 1.81 8.92 -6.33
C ALA A 42 2.99 9.37 -7.22
N ARG A 43 4.12 9.76 -6.61
CA ARG A 43 5.36 10.06 -7.34
C ARG A 43 5.95 8.83 -8.04
N ARG A 44 5.96 7.68 -7.36
CA ARG A 44 6.52 6.43 -7.88
C ARG A 44 5.83 5.94 -9.15
N ILE A 45 4.53 6.18 -9.28
CA ILE A 45 3.72 5.82 -10.47
C ILE A 45 3.65 6.94 -11.52
N GLY A 46 4.43 8.02 -11.38
CA GLY A 46 4.45 9.14 -12.33
C GLY A 46 3.18 10.02 -12.30
N LYS A 47 2.45 10.03 -11.19
CA LYS A 47 1.22 10.84 -10.99
C LYS A 47 1.35 11.71 -9.74
N PRO A 48 2.30 12.68 -9.69
CA PRO A 48 2.41 13.61 -8.56
C PRO A 48 1.07 14.32 -8.31
N GLY A 49 0.72 14.54 -7.05
CA GLY A 49 -0.59 15.10 -6.65
C GLY A 49 -1.73 14.09 -6.49
N ALA A 50 -1.58 12.85 -6.98
CA ALA A 50 -2.65 11.84 -6.92
C ALA A 50 -2.80 11.12 -5.56
N ALA A 51 -2.30 11.67 -4.45
CA ALA A 51 -2.26 10.99 -3.15
C ALA A 51 -3.63 10.51 -2.65
N ARG A 52 -4.69 11.31 -2.86
CA ARG A 52 -6.07 10.94 -2.52
C ARG A 52 -6.57 9.77 -3.37
N ALA A 53 -6.29 9.77 -4.68
CA ALA A 53 -6.66 8.69 -5.59
C ALA A 53 -5.91 7.40 -5.25
N VAL A 54 -4.63 7.49 -4.87
CA VAL A 54 -3.84 6.36 -4.34
C VAL A 54 -4.53 5.77 -3.10
N GLY A 55 -4.97 6.60 -2.16
CA GLY A 55 -5.73 6.15 -0.99
C GLY A 55 -6.99 5.35 -1.36
N GLY A 56 -7.75 5.82 -2.35
CA GLY A 56 -8.92 5.11 -2.87
C GLY A 56 -8.58 3.79 -3.58
N ALA A 57 -7.45 3.70 -4.29
CA ALA A 57 -7.01 2.44 -4.89
C ALA A 57 -6.55 1.43 -3.82
N LEU A 58 -5.88 1.91 -2.75
CA LEU A 58 -5.44 1.06 -1.65
C LEU A 58 -6.59 0.58 -0.76
N SER A 59 -7.65 1.36 -0.57
CA SER A 59 -8.83 0.95 0.19
C SER A 59 -9.57 -0.22 -0.46
N ARG A 60 -9.47 -0.36 -1.78
CA ARG A 60 -10.06 -1.44 -2.58
C ARG A 60 -9.08 -2.57 -2.90
N ASN A 61 -7.93 -2.63 -2.24
CA ASN A 61 -6.91 -3.66 -2.48
C ASN A 61 -7.42 -5.06 -2.07
N PRO A 62 -7.72 -5.96 -3.02
CA PRO A 62 -8.21 -7.31 -2.70
C PRO A 62 -7.07 -8.27 -2.34
N PHE A 63 -5.82 -7.84 -2.48
CA PHE A 63 -4.63 -8.67 -2.32
C PHE A 63 -3.90 -8.45 -0.99
N ALA A 64 -4.53 -7.75 -0.04
CA ALA A 64 -3.99 -7.61 1.31
C ALA A 64 -3.92 -8.99 2.00
N PRO A 65 -2.88 -9.27 2.82
CA PRO A 65 -1.75 -8.43 3.15
C PRO A 65 -0.54 -8.57 2.19
N ILE A 66 -0.66 -9.38 1.13
CA ILE A 66 0.45 -9.66 0.18
C ILE A 66 0.84 -8.39 -0.58
N VAL A 67 -0.14 -7.61 -1.03
CA VAL A 67 0.06 -6.19 -1.35
C VAL A 67 -0.07 -5.42 -0.02
N PRO A 68 1.02 -4.88 0.53
CA PRO A 68 1.11 -4.47 1.93
C PRO A 68 0.59 -3.05 2.14
N CYS A 69 -0.70 -2.82 1.91
CA CYS A 69 -1.31 -1.49 2.03
C CYS A 69 -1.22 -0.90 3.46
N HIS A 70 -0.97 -1.73 4.48
CA HIS A 70 -0.68 -1.28 5.84
C HIS A 70 0.62 -0.48 5.94
N ARG A 71 1.56 -0.64 5.01
CA ARG A 71 2.83 0.11 4.94
C ARG A 71 2.71 1.53 4.38
N VAL A 72 1.50 1.95 3.99
CA VAL A 72 1.27 3.29 3.41
C VAL A 72 0.64 4.22 4.44
N VAL A 73 1.24 5.38 4.68
CA VAL A 73 0.84 6.32 5.76
C VAL A 73 0.55 7.74 5.26
N GLY A 74 0.00 8.59 6.13
CA GLY A 74 -0.22 10.02 5.88
C GLY A 74 1.09 10.77 5.61
N ALA A 75 0.98 12.01 5.10
CA ALA A 75 2.15 12.83 4.77
C ALA A 75 3.00 13.20 6.00
N ASP A 76 2.36 13.30 7.16
CA ASP A 76 2.94 13.55 8.48
C ASP A 76 3.41 12.26 9.19
N GLY A 77 3.38 11.11 8.49
CA GLY A 77 3.72 9.81 9.06
C GLY A 77 2.59 9.19 9.89
N ARG A 78 1.47 9.89 10.12
CA ARG A 78 0.37 9.34 10.92
C ARG A 78 -0.30 8.17 10.22
N LEU A 79 -0.73 7.21 11.03
CA LEU A 79 -1.57 6.11 10.57
C LEU A 79 -2.98 6.63 10.30
N THR A 80 -3.26 6.94 9.04
CA THR A 80 -4.60 7.26 8.55
C THR A 80 -5.24 6.01 7.95
N GLY A 81 -6.58 5.96 7.93
CA GLY A 81 -7.44 5.08 7.12
C GLY A 81 -6.95 3.66 6.81
N TYR A 82 -7.71 2.65 7.22
CA TYR A 82 -7.45 1.26 6.82
C TYR A 82 -8.75 0.50 6.64
N SER A 83 -8.97 -0.02 5.43
CA SER A 83 -10.26 -0.59 5.03
C SER A 83 -10.45 -2.05 5.41
N ALA A 84 -9.41 -2.73 5.88
CA ALA A 84 -9.55 -4.08 6.41
C ALA A 84 -10.24 -4.08 7.78
N ALA A 85 -10.90 -5.19 8.13
CA ALA A 85 -11.52 -5.38 9.44
C ALA A 85 -10.52 -5.09 10.58
N GLY A 86 -10.96 -4.29 11.56
CA GLY A 86 -10.11 -3.79 12.66
C GLY A 86 -9.39 -2.47 12.38
N GLY A 87 -9.59 -1.86 11.22
CA GLY A 87 -9.25 -0.46 10.95
C GLY A 87 -7.78 -0.12 11.23
N VAL A 88 -7.53 1.13 11.66
CA VAL A 88 -6.17 1.64 11.92
C VAL A 88 -5.42 0.80 12.97
N GLU A 89 -6.12 0.18 13.91
CA GLU A 89 -5.50 -0.70 14.91
C GLU A 89 -4.95 -1.99 14.28
N LYS A 90 -5.64 -2.58 13.30
CA LYS A 90 -5.11 -3.72 12.55
C LYS A 90 -3.82 -3.34 11.80
N LYS A 91 -3.80 -2.17 11.17
CA LYS A 91 -2.62 -1.60 10.50
C LYS A 91 -1.45 -1.42 11.46
N ARG A 92 -1.72 -0.85 12.65
CA ARG A 92 -0.72 -0.69 13.73
C ARG A 92 -0.12 -2.04 14.16
N ARG A 93 -0.95 -3.06 14.38
CA ARG A 93 -0.50 -4.40 14.76
C ARG A 93 0.38 -5.04 13.68
N LEU A 94 -0.01 -4.94 12.41
CA LEU A 94 0.78 -5.45 11.29
C LEU A 94 2.15 -4.77 11.22
N LEU A 95 2.20 -3.44 11.33
CA LEU A 95 3.45 -2.69 11.33
C LEU A 95 4.35 -3.06 12.50
N ARG A 96 3.81 -3.20 13.71
CA ARG A 96 4.57 -3.66 14.88
C ARG A 96 5.11 -5.07 14.69
N ALA A 97 4.31 -6.00 14.15
CA ALA A 97 4.76 -7.37 13.86
C ALA A 97 5.85 -7.43 12.78
N GLU A 98 5.97 -6.39 11.95
CA GLU A 98 7.05 -6.24 10.98
C GLU A 98 8.31 -5.57 11.55
N GLY A 99 8.28 -5.09 12.79
CA GLY A 99 9.39 -4.34 13.41
C GLY A 99 9.44 -2.87 13.00
N ALA A 100 8.36 -2.31 12.43
CA ALA A 100 8.33 -0.90 12.06
C ALA A 100 8.32 -0.01 13.31
N LEU A 101 9.26 0.93 13.38
CA LEU A 101 9.28 1.97 14.41
C LEU A 101 8.21 3.02 14.09
N LEU A 102 7.02 2.83 14.67
CA LEU A 102 5.98 3.85 14.66
C LEU A 102 6.39 4.93 15.67
N ARG A 103 6.78 6.10 15.16
CA ARG A 103 6.98 7.31 15.97
C ARG A 103 5.65 7.99 16.25
#